data_AF-A0A8C3W4Q0-F1
#
_entry.id   AF-A0A8C3W4Q0-F1
#
_cell.length_a   1.000
_cell.length_b   1.000
_cell.length_c   1.000
_cell.angle_alpha   90.00
_cell.angle_beta   90.00
_cell.angle_gamma   90.00
#
_symmetry.space_group_name_H-M   'P 1'
#
loop_
_entity.id
_entity.type
_entity.pdbx_description
1 polymer ?
#
loop_
_entity_poly.entity_id
_entity_poly.type
_entity_poly.pdbx_seq_one_letter_code
_entity_poly.pdbx_strand_id
1 'polypeptide(L)'
;MAWRLTLLLLLGLVAAVWGAQARTDLLNVCMEAKHHKPVPGPEDNLHGQCSPWRKNACCSVNTSLEAHKDISYLYRFNWDHCGKMEPACKRHFIQDTCL
;
A
#
# COMPACT_ATOMS: atom_id res chain seq x y z
N MET A 1 -41.94 1.92 33.53
CA MET A 1 -41.46 0.71 32.83
C MET A 1 -41.02 1.03 31.40
N ALA A 2 -41.90 1.56 30.53
CA ALA A 2 -41.58 1.86 29.11
C ALA A 2 -40.42 2.87 28.86
N TRP A 3 -40.26 3.88 29.72
CA TRP A 3 -39.17 4.87 29.63
C TRP A 3 -37.77 4.24 29.81
N ARG A 4 -37.64 3.23 30.68
CA ARG A 4 -36.36 2.54 30.89
C ARG A 4 -36.01 1.63 29.71
N LEU A 5 -37.01 0.97 29.13
CA LEU A 5 -36.85 0.14 27.94
C LEU A 5 -36.44 0.94 26.70
N THR A 6 -37.06 2.10 26.49
CA THR A 6 -36.70 3.02 25.39
C THR A 6 -35.29 3.59 25.54
N LEU A 7 -34.88 3.96 26.77
CA LEU A 7 -33.50 4.38 27.05
C LEU A 7 -32.47 3.28 26.76
N LEU A 8 -32.75 2.04 27.15
CA LEU A 8 -31.86 0.90 26.88
C LEU A 8 -31.75 0.59 25.39
N LEU A 9 -32.86 0.67 24.64
CA LEU A 9 -32.85 0.52 23.19
C LEU A 9 -32.04 1.61 22.49
N LEU A 10 -32.19 2.88 22.92
CA LEU A 10 -31.40 3.99 22.39
C LEU A 10 -29.91 3.83 22.69
N LEU A 11 -29.54 3.41 23.91
CA LEU A 11 -28.15 3.12 24.28
C LEU A 11 -27.56 1.97 23.45
N GLY A 12 -28.33 0.91 23.22
CA GLY A 12 -27.91 -0.21 22.37
C GLY A 12 -27.70 0.21 20.91
N LEU A 13 -28.58 1.05 20.37
CA LEU A 13 -28.43 1.59 19.01
C LEU A 13 -27.19 2.47 18.87
N VAL A 14 -26.93 3.36 19.83
CA VAL A 14 -25.73 4.23 19.81
C VAL A 14 -24.44 3.40 19.90
N ALA A 15 -24.39 2.38 20.75
CA ALA A 15 -23.25 1.48 20.86
C ALA A 15 -23.00 0.70 19.56
N ALA A 16 -24.04 0.23 18.89
CA ALA A 16 -23.94 -0.46 17.61
C ALA A 16 -23.37 0.44 16.49
N VAL A 17 -23.78 1.71 16.45
CA VAL A 17 -23.27 2.69 15.46
C VAL A 17 -21.79 3.01 15.71
N TRP A 18 -21.37 3.16 16.97
CA TRP A 18 -19.97 3.44 17.30
C TRP A 18 -19.06 2.24 16.99
N GLY A 19 -19.51 1.01 17.24
CA GLY A 19 -18.78 -0.20 16.88
C GLY A 19 -18.59 -0.39 15.36
N ALA A 20 -19.41 0.26 14.54
CA ALA A 20 -19.36 0.22 13.09
C ALA A 20 -18.58 1.37 12.43
N GLN A 21 -17.87 2.20 13.21
CA GLN A 21 -17.07 3.30 12.67
C GLN A 21 -16.03 2.76 11.67
N ALA A 22 -16.11 3.22 10.42
CA ALA A 22 -15.12 2.87 9.40
C ALA A 22 -13.73 3.43 9.79
N ARG A 23 -12.71 2.57 9.75
CA ARG A 23 -11.30 2.96 9.95
C ARG A 23 -10.74 3.66 8.71
N THR A 24 -11.20 4.89 8.50
CA THR A 24 -10.82 5.73 7.36
C THR A 24 -9.37 6.20 7.43
N ASP A 25 -8.77 6.19 8.62
CA ASP A 25 -7.36 6.46 8.90
C ASP A 25 -6.41 5.43 8.26
N LEU A 26 -6.92 4.25 7.88
CA LEU A 26 -6.16 3.21 7.19
C LEU A 26 -6.24 3.32 5.66
N LEU A 27 -7.06 4.23 5.13
CA LEU A 27 -7.26 4.40 3.69
C LEU A 27 -6.40 5.53 3.16
N ASN A 28 -5.85 5.36 1.96
CA ASN A 28 -5.06 6.39 1.27
C ASN A 28 -3.88 6.92 2.12
N VAL A 29 -3.16 6.01 2.75
CA VAL A 29 -1.95 6.27 3.53
C VAL A 29 -0.78 5.48 2.95
N CYS A 30 0.44 5.97 3.17
CA CYS A 30 1.65 5.24 2.87
C CYS A 30 2.26 4.67 4.16
N MET A 31 2.87 3.50 4.06
CA MET A 31 3.63 2.94 5.17
C MET A 31 4.88 3.79 5.43
N GLU A 32 5.22 4.00 6.70
CA GLU A 32 6.51 4.59 7.08
C GLU A 32 7.64 3.58 6.89
N ALA A 33 8.21 3.54 5.68
CA ALA A 33 9.27 2.62 5.31
C ALA A 33 10.34 3.31 4.44
N LYS A 34 11.49 2.63 4.28
CA LYS A 34 12.76 3.20 3.77
C LYS A 34 12.64 4.03 2.48
N HIS A 35 11.77 3.65 1.55
CA HIS A 35 11.62 4.30 0.23
C HIS A 35 10.18 4.73 -0.08
N HIS A 36 9.31 4.74 0.93
CA HIS A 36 7.96 5.24 0.78
C HIS A 36 7.92 6.75 0.98
N LYS A 37 7.04 7.41 0.23
CA LYS A 37 6.65 8.80 0.47
C LYS A 37 5.86 8.88 1.78
N PRO A 38 5.85 10.05 2.45
CA PRO A 38 5.05 10.24 3.66
C PRO A 38 3.55 10.21 3.38
N VAL A 39 3.12 10.63 2.19
CA VAL A 39 1.71 10.63 1.76
C VAL A 39 1.60 10.20 0.30
N PRO A 40 0.50 9.53 -0.10
CA PRO A 40 0.30 9.14 -1.49
C PRO A 40 0.01 10.37 -2.35
N GLY A 41 0.39 10.28 -3.62
CA GLY A 41 0.09 11.34 -4.59
C GLY A 41 0.52 10.96 -6.00
N PRO A 42 0.20 11.80 -6.99
CA PRO A 42 0.53 11.52 -8.39
C PRO A 42 2.04 11.48 -8.63
N GLU A 43 2.45 10.60 -9.55
CA GLU A 43 3.82 10.43 -10.06
C GLU A 43 3.71 10.09 -11.55
N ASP A 44 3.72 11.10 -12.43
CA ASP A 44 3.34 10.94 -13.84
C ASP A 44 4.20 9.94 -14.63
N ASN A 45 5.44 9.73 -14.17
CA ASN A 45 6.48 8.99 -14.89
C ASN A 45 6.96 7.73 -14.16
N LEU A 46 6.09 7.04 -13.41
CA LEU A 46 6.44 5.73 -12.85
C LEU A 46 6.86 4.76 -13.95
N HIS A 47 7.98 4.07 -13.73
CA HIS A 47 8.62 3.25 -14.75
C HIS A 47 7.98 1.86 -14.89
N GLY A 48 7.82 1.41 -16.14
CA GLY A 48 7.52 0.03 -16.48
C GLY A 48 6.31 -0.52 -15.73
N GLN A 49 6.54 -1.58 -14.95
CA GLN A 49 5.50 -2.30 -14.22
C GLN A 49 4.84 -1.46 -13.12
N CYS A 50 5.47 -0.37 -12.67
CA CYS A 50 4.92 0.51 -11.63
C CYS A 50 3.97 1.59 -12.20
N SER A 51 3.81 1.70 -13.52
CA SER A 51 2.91 2.68 -14.16
C SER A 51 1.45 2.65 -13.69
N PRO A 52 0.84 1.50 -13.30
CA PRO A 52 -0.54 1.47 -12.81
C PRO A 52 -0.82 2.36 -11.60
N TRP A 53 0.17 2.62 -10.75
CA TRP A 53 0.02 3.43 -9.54
C TRP A 53 0.17 4.94 -9.77
N ARG A 54 0.51 5.39 -11.00
CA ARG A 54 0.91 6.78 -11.29
C ARG A 54 -0.05 7.89 -10.85
N LYS A 55 -1.35 7.60 -10.76
CA LYS A 55 -2.36 8.60 -10.35
C LYS A 55 -2.32 8.88 -8.85
N ASN A 56 -1.87 7.91 -8.05
CA ASN A 56 -1.84 7.99 -6.59
C ASN A 56 -0.90 6.90 -6.02
N ALA A 57 0.39 7.21 -5.89
CA ALA A 57 1.44 6.27 -5.49
C ALA A 57 2.16 6.69 -4.21
N CYS A 58 2.66 5.68 -3.50
CA CYS A 58 3.56 5.84 -2.36
C CYS A 58 5.05 5.73 -2.72
N CYS A 59 5.39 5.35 -3.95
CA CYS A 59 6.75 5.32 -4.44
C CYS A 59 7.08 6.58 -5.26
N SER A 60 8.37 6.91 -5.40
CA SER A 60 8.81 7.98 -6.29
C SER A 60 9.14 7.43 -7.69
N VAL A 61 9.26 8.31 -8.70
CA VAL A 61 9.84 7.93 -10.01
C VAL A 61 11.17 7.19 -9.85
N ASN A 62 12.08 7.67 -8.99
CA ASN A 62 13.38 7.02 -8.78
C ASN A 62 13.22 5.60 -8.21
N THR A 63 12.35 5.43 -7.21
CA THR A 63 12.03 4.10 -6.65
C THR A 63 11.53 3.15 -7.74
N SER A 64 10.68 3.62 -8.65
CA SER A 64 10.16 2.77 -9.74
C SER A 64 11.21 2.37 -10.77
N LEU A 65 12.18 3.25 -11.09
CA LEU A 65 13.31 2.91 -11.96
C LEU A 65 14.20 1.84 -11.31
N GLU A 66 14.40 1.97 -10.01
CA GLU A 66 15.27 1.10 -9.23
C GLU A 66 14.63 -0.25 -8.93
N ALA A 67 13.31 -0.34 -8.87
CA ALA A 67 12.60 -1.62 -8.79
C ALA A 67 12.88 -2.55 -9.98
N HIS A 68 13.34 -2.01 -11.12
CA HIS A 68 13.63 -2.76 -12.33
C HIS A 68 15.13 -3.11 -12.49
N LYS A 69 16.00 -2.67 -11.56
CA LYS A 69 17.44 -2.93 -11.61
C LYS A 69 17.83 -4.14 -10.74
N ASP A 70 18.79 -4.91 -11.22
CA ASP A 70 19.47 -5.92 -10.41
C ASP A 70 20.36 -5.27 -9.36
N ILE A 71 20.33 -5.77 -8.12
CA ILE A 71 21.16 -5.27 -7.01
C ILE A 71 20.97 -3.75 -6.81
N SER A 72 19.72 -3.31 -7.02
CA SER A 72 19.23 -1.95 -6.83
C SER A 72 19.56 -1.38 -5.45
N TYR A 73 19.71 -0.05 -5.32
CA TYR A 73 19.99 0.55 -4.01
C TYR A 73 18.85 0.37 -3.00
N LEU A 74 17.65 0.00 -3.46
CA LEU A 74 16.48 -0.17 -2.59
C LEU A 74 16.83 -1.11 -1.41
N TYR A 75 17.29 -2.31 -1.75
CA TYR A 75 17.67 -3.36 -0.78
C TYR A 75 18.93 -4.13 -1.15
N ARG A 76 19.61 -3.77 -2.26
CA ARG A 76 20.77 -4.50 -2.81
C ARG A 76 20.46 -5.98 -3.02
N PHE A 77 19.22 -6.29 -3.38
CA PHE A 77 18.77 -7.67 -3.53
C PHE A 77 19.25 -8.24 -4.87
N ASN A 78 19.86 -9.42 -4.82
CA ASN A 78 20.27 -10.16 -6.00
C ASN A 78 19.19 -11.20 -6.36
N TRP A 79 18.43 -10.94 -7.44
CA TRP A 79 17.45 -11.88 -7.96
C TRP A 79 18.11 -13.19 -8.42
N ASP A 80 19.38 -13.15 -8.80
CA ASP A 80 20.13 -14.27 -9.36
C ASP A 80 20.99 -15.01 -8.30
N HIS A 81 20.61 -14.97 -7.02
CA HIS A 81 21.40 -15.55 -5.92
C HIS A 81 21.56 -17.08 -5.98
N CYS A 82 20.70 -17.78 -6.75
CA CYS A 82 20.80 -19.21 -7.02
C CYS A 82 21.17 -19.52 -8.49
N GLY A 83 21.70 -18.53 -9.22
CA GLY A 83 21.86 -18.57 -10.68
C GLY A 83 20.86 -17.65 -11.38
N LYS A 84 20.99 -17.50 -12.70
CA LYS A 84 20.18 -16.54 -13.48
C LYS A 84 18.69 -16.87 -13.37
N MET A 85 17.91 -15.96 -12.80
CA MET A 85 16.47 -16.06 -12.69
C MET A 85 15.82 -15.90 -14.08
N GLU A 86 14.83 -16.75 -14.36
CA GLU A 86 14.05 -16.63 -15.59
C GLU A 86 13.32 -15.28 -15.65
N PRO A 87 13.32 -14.57 -16.80
CA PRO A 87 12.68 -13.27 -16.92
C PRO A 87 11.18 -13.29 -16.58
N ALA A 88 10.50 -14.39 -16.88
CA ALA A 88 9.09 -14.58 -16.53
C ALA A 88 8.87 -14.63 -15.01
N CYS A 89 9.79 -15.26 -14.26
CA CYS A 89 9.76 -15.28 -12.80
C CYS A 89 10.10 -13.89 -12.23
N LYS A 90 11.18 -13.27 -12.70
CA LYS A 90 11.62 -11.95 -12.25
C LYS A 90 10.57 -10.85 -12.46
N ARG A 91 9.76 -10.97 -13.53
CA ARG A 91 8.64 -10.05 -13.77
C ARG A 91 7.71 -9.95 -12.56
N HIS A 92 7.36 -11.08 -11.93
CA HIS A 92 6.49 -11.10 -10.74
C HIS A 92 7.13 -10.41 -9.54
N PHE A 93 8.43 -10.59 -9.31
CA PHE A 93 9.15 -9.90 -8.23
C PHE A 93 9.23 -8.38 -8.42
N ILE A 94 9.40 -7.92 -9.67
CA ILE A 94 9.35 -6.50 -9.97
C ILE A 94 7.93 -5.96 -9.70
N GLN A 95 6.88 -6.69 -10.08
CA GLN A 95 5.50 -6.29 -9.82
C GLN A 95 5.19 -6.26 -8.32
N ASP A 96 5.70 -7.23 -7.55
CA ASP A 96 5.63 -7.28 -6.08
C ASP A 96 6.33 -6.06 -5.46
N THR A 97 7.50 -5.67 -5.97
CA THR A 97 8.22 -4.48 -5.51
C THR A 97 7.47 -3.16 -5.81
N CYS A 98 6.64 -3.12 -6.85
CA CYS A 98 5.84 -1.94 -7.19
C CYS A 98 4.56 -1.79 -6.33
N LEU A 99 4.07 -2.87 -5.72
CA LEU A 99 2.83 -2.91 -4.92
C LEU A 99 3.04 -2.34 -3.52
#